data_AF-A0A954BA35-F1
#
_entry.id   AF-A0A954BA35-F1
#
_cell.length_a   1.000
_cell.length_b   1.000
_cell.length_c   1.000
_cell.angle_alpha   90.00
_cell.angle_beta   90.00
_cell.angle_gamma   90.00
#
_symmetry.space_group_name_H-M   'P 1'
#
loop_
_entity.id
_entity.type
_entity.pdbx_description
1 polymer ?
#
loop_
_entity_poly.entity_id
_entity_poly.type
_entity_poly.pdbx_seq_one_letter_code
_entity_poly.pdbx_strand_id
1 'polypeptide(L)'
;GKKKDIEARVSQIRKQIEDTSSDYDREKLQERLAKLAGGVAVIKVGGATEVEVKERKDRVDDALNATRAAVEEGILPGGGTALLRASRAITAKGSNEDEKAGIDIVRRALEAPIRQIAENAGVEGSVVVANVLAKDDRNWGFNAQSEEYGDLVATGVIDPAKVVRSAIQNAASVAGLLITTEASVTEAPKKAAPASAGMPDMDF
;
A
#
# COMPACT_ATOMS: atom_id res chain seq x y z
N GLY A 1 32.51 0.92 -23.41
CA GLY A 1 33.19 2.20 -23.73
C GLY A 1 34.36 2.41 -22.80
N LYS A 2 35.22 3.42 -23.05
CA LYS A 2 36.29 3.76 -22.12
C LYS A 2 35.67 4.28 -20.81
N LYS A 3 36.31 4.02 -19.66
CA LYS A 3 35.78 4.33 -18.32
C LYS A 3 35.34 5.80 -18.18
N LYS A 4 36.12 6.74 -18.71
CA LYS A 4 35.81 8.18 -18.73
C LYS A 4 34.51 8.52 -19.47
N ASP A 5 34.25 7.85 -20.60
CA ASP A 5 33.05 8.12 -21.41
C ASP A 5 31.78 7.64 -20.68
N ILE A 6 31.89 6.52 -19.94
CA ILE A 6 30.80 5.98 -19.11
C ILE A 6 30.52 6.91 -17.94
N GLU A 7 31.56 7.36 -17.22
CA GLU A 7 31.43 8.29 -16.09
C GLU A 7 30.82 9.65 -16.50
N ALA A 8 31.23 10.17 -17.67
CA ALA A 8 30.65 11.38 -18.23
C ALA A 8 29.16 11.19 -18.56
N ARG A 9 28.79 10.04 -19.12
CA ARG A 9 27.39 9.73 -19.46
C ARG A 9 26.52 9.51 -18.23
N VAL A 10 27.03 8.83 -17.21
CA VAL A 10 26.39 8.65 -15.89
C VAL A 10 26.08 10.01 -15.26
N SER A 11 27.06 10.93 -15.28
CA SER A 11 26.90 12.28 -14.72
C SER A 11 25.85 13.11 -15.49
N GLN A 12 25.80 12.97 -16.81
CA GLN A 12 24.80 13.65 -17.64
C GLN A 12 23.38 13.14 -17.35
N ILE A 13 23.20 11.82 -17.23
CA ILE A 13 21.88 11.23 -16.98
C ILE A 13 21.37 11.58 -15.58
N ARG A 14 22.25 11.68 -14.57
CA ARG A 14 21.85 12.14 -13.22
C ARG A 14 21.22 13.54 -13.26
N LYS A 15 21.82 14.49 -13.98
CA LYS A 15 21.25 15.83 -14.16
C LYS A 15 19.90 15.80 -14.86
N GLN A 16 19.76 14.98 -15.91
CA GLN A 16 18.50 14.83 -16.64
C GLN A 16 17.36 14.24 -15.78
N ILE A 17 17.70 13.40 -14.79
CA ILE A 17 16.74 12.85 -13.83
C ILE A 17 16.23 13.92 -12.87
N GLU A 18 17.08 14.85 -12.46
CA GLU A 18 16.72 15.98 -11.59
C GLU A 18 15.86 17.01 -12.33
N ASP A 19 16.14 17.25 -13.61
CA ASP A 19 15.43 18.24 -14.42
C ASP A 19 14.08 17.75 -14.99
N THR A 20 13.79 16.45 -14.93
CA THR A 20 12.55 15.90 -15.52
C THR A 20 11.36 15.94 -14.55
N SER A 21 10.24 16.47 -15.04
CA SER A 21 8.94 16.46 -14.37
C SER A 21 8.07 15.24 -14.71
N SER A 22 8.49 14.45 -15.72
CA SER A 22 7.78 13.25 -16.19
C SER A 22 8.28 12.01 -15.45
N ASP A 23 7.37 11.33 -14.75
CA ASP A 23 7.70 10.09 -14.02
C ASP A 23 8.13 8.96 -14.97
N TYR A 24 7.52 8.89 -16.17
CA TYR A 24 7.91 7.94 -17.20
C TYR A 24 9.37 8.17 -17.65
N ASP A 25 9.74 9.43 -17.90
CA ASP A 25 11.11 9.76 -18.33
C ASP A 25 12.10 9.54 -17.19
N ARG A 26 11.71 9.86 -15.95
CA ARG A 26 12.51 9.58 -14.76
C ARG A 26 12.84 8.10 -14.65
N GLU A 27 11.83 7.23 -14.80
CA GLU A 27 11.99 5.78 -14.74
C GLU A 27 12.92 5.27 -15.86
N LYS A 28 12.73 5.73 -17.11
CA LYS A 28 13.58 5.32 -18.24
C LYS A 28 15.02 5.82 -18.12
N LEU A 29 15.22 7.02 -17.58
CA LEU A 29 16.57 7.56 -17.33
C LEU A 29 17.25 6.81 -16.17
N GLN A 30 16.53 6.46 -15.11
CA GLN A 30 17.05 5.61 -14.03
C GLN A 30 17.44 4.22 -14.53
N GLU A 31 16.63 3.60 -15.39
CA GLU A 31 16.95 2.30 -16.01
C GLU A 31 18.24 2.36 -16.83
N ARG A 32 18.41 3.44 -17.62
CA ARG A 32 19.65 3.68 -18.39
C ARG A 32 20.85 3.94 -17.50
N LEU A 33 20.68 4.74 -16.43
CA LEU A 33 21.71 5.02 -15.45
C LEU A 33 22.20 3.73 -14.78
N ALA A 34 21.27 2.86 -14.36
CA ALA A 34 21.57 1.59 -13.72
C ALA A 34 22.37 0.66 -14.66
N LYS A 35 21.99 0.58 -15.95
CA LYS A 35 22.72 -0.19 -16.96
C LYS A 35 24.17 0.29 -17.15
N LEU A 36 24.40 1.60 -17.12
CA LEU A 36 25.73 2.19 -17.27
C LEU A 36 26.60 2.09 -16.01
N ALA A 37 25.98 2.18 -14.83
CA ALA A 37 26.65 2.07 -13.54
C ALA A 37 26.87 0.61 -13.10
N GLY A 38 26.38 -0.38 -13.85
CA GLY A 38 26.44 -1.79 -13.47
C GLY A 38 25.50 -2.17 -12.32
N GLY A 39 24.51 -1.33 -12.02
CA GLY A 39 23.59 -1.46 -10.88
C GLY A 39 22.27 -2.18 -11.21
N VAL A 40 22.23 -3.04 -12.23
CA VAL A 40 21.02 -3.79 -12.59
C VAL A 40 21.09 -5.19 -11.96
N ALA A 41 20.33 -5.40 -10.89
CA ALA A 41 20.05 -6.73 -10.37
C ALA A 41 18.79 -7.30 -11.05
N VAL A 42 18.82 -8.57 -11.44
CA VAL A 42 17.68 -9.27 -12.04
C VAL A 42 17.31 -10.45 -11.15
N ILE A 43 16.08 -10.46 -10.63
CA ILE A 43 15.54 -11.58 -9.87
C ILE A 43 14.78 -12.49 -10.83
N LYS A 44 15.23 -13.74 -10.97
CA LYS A 44 14.54 -14.75 -11.79
C LYS A 44 13.64 -15.59 -10.89
N VAL A 45 12.34 -15.43 -11.04
CA VAL A 45 11.33 -16.18 -10.27
C VAL A 45 10.93 -17.43 -11.04
N GLY A 46 10.89 -18.58 -10.36
CA GLY A 46 10.52 -19.87 -10.92
C GLY A 46 9.54 -20.63 -10.03
N GLY A 47 8.88 -21.63 -10.62
CA GLY A 47 7.82 -22.44 -10.02
C GLY A 47 7.51 -23.66 -10.87
N ALA A 48 6.69 -24.58 -10.34
CA ALA A 48 6.34 -25.83 -11.03
C ALA A 48 5.25 -25.62 -12.10
N THR A 49 4.41 -24.59 -11.94
CA THR A 49 3.34 -24.22 -12.87
C THR A 49 3.38 -22.73 -13.19
N GLU A 50 2.79 -22.32 -14.32
CA GLU A 50 2.71 -20.91 -14.69
C GLU A 50 1.95 -20.06 -13.65
N VAL A 51 0.87 -20.62 -13.08
CA VAL A 51 0.09 -19.95 -12.04
C VAL A 51 0.94 -19.67 -10.80
N GLU A 52 1.75 -20.64 -10.38
CA GLU A 52 2.65 -20.47 -9.24
C GLU A 52 3.78 -19.47 -9.54
N VAL A 53 4.36 -19.51 -10.74
CA VAL A 53 5.38 -18.53 -11.17
C VAL A 53 4.81 -17.12 -11.10
N LYS A 54 3.57 -16.93 -11.56
CA LYS A 54 2.90 -15.62 -11.56
C LYS A 54 2.67 -15.11 -10.14
N GLU A 55 2.10 -15.93 -9.26
CA GLU A 55 1.86 -15.55 -7.85
C GLU A 55 3.17 -15.22 -7.12
N ARG A 56 4.22 -16.05 -7.30
CA ARG A 56 5.53 -15.80 -6.70
C ARG A 56 6.18 -14.52 -7.24
N LYS A 57 5.99 -14.24 -8.53
CA LYS A 57 6.51 -13.03 -9.16
C LYS A 57 5.83 -11.80 -8.56
N ASP A 58 4.51 -11.81 -8.46
CA ASP A 58 3.74 -10.71 -7.87
C ASP A 58 4.19 -10.45 -6.41
N ARG A 59 4.43 -11.50 -5.61
CA ARG A 59 5.00 -11.37 -4.25
C ARG A 59 6.39 -10.74 -4.22
N VAL A 60 7.26 -11.07 -5.18
CA VAL A 60 8.61 -10.50 -5.28
C VAL A 60 8.55 -9.03 -5.68
N ASP A 61 7.66 -8.68 -6.61
CA ASP A 61 7.44 -7.30 -7.03
C ASP A 61 6.89 -6.46 -5.86
N ASP A 62 5.95 -6.99 -5.07
CA ASP A 62 5.45 -6.35 -3.85
C ASP A 62 6.55 -6.16 -2.81
N ALA A 63 7.37 -7.18 -2.54
CA ALA A 63 8.49 -7.08 -1.59
C ALA A 63 9.52 -6.04 -2.02
N LEU A 64 9.82 -5.95 -3.33
CA LEU A 64 10.72 -4.94 -3.88
C LEU A 64 10.16 -3.52 -3.65
N ASN A 65 8.88 -3.31 -3.92
CA ASN A 65 8.22 -2.02 -3.74
C ASN A 65 8.13 -1.62 -2.26
N ALA A 66 7.81 -2.57 -1.37
CA ALA A 66 7.81 -2.35 0.07
C ALA A 66 9.20 -1.96 0.58
N THR A 67 10.25 -2.65 0.12
CA THR A 67 11.63 -2.34 0.50
C THR A 67 12.05 -0.95 0.03
N ARG A 68 11.71 -0.57 -1.20
CA ARG A 68 11.95 0.80 -1.72
C ARG A 68 11.25 1.86 -0.87
N ALA A 69 9.97 1.64 -0.57
CA ALA A 69 9.18 2.54 0.26
C ALA A 69 9.74 2.66 1.69
N ALA A 70 10.25 1.56 2.26
CA ALA A 70 10.87 1.54 3.57
C ALA A 70 12.20 2.30 3.61
N VAL A 71 12.99 2.23 2.54
CA VAL A 71 14.23 3.02 2.41
C VAL A 71 13.95 4.52 2.31
N GLU A 72 12.84 4.91 1.67
CA GLU A 72 12.49 6.32 1.46
C GLU A 72 11.95 7.01 2.72
N GLU A 73 11.00 6.40 3.44
CA GLU A 73 10.32 7.07 4.58
C GLU A 73 10.48 6.30 5.91
N GLY A 74 11.26 5.22 5.93
CA GLY A 74 11.46 4.39 7.12
C GLY A 74 10.35 3.36 7.34
N ILE A 75 10.37 2.77 8.54
CA ILE A 75 9.50 1.66 8.94
C ILE A 75 8.71 2.00 10.20
N LEU A 76 7.58 1.33 10.37
CA LEU A 76 6.68 1.42 11.51
C LEU A 76 6.35 0.01 12.05
N PRO A 77 5.93 -0.12 13.32
CA PRO A 77 5.33 -1.36 13.80
C PRO A 77 4.09 -1.68 12.98
N GLY A 78 4.06 -2.88 12.41
CA GLY A 78 3.02 -3.30 11.46
C GLY A 78 1.74 -3.76 12.14
N GLY A 79 0.98 -4.61 11.43
CA GLY A 79 -0.23 -5.24 11.97
C GLY A 79 -1.35 -4.24 12.31
N GLY A 80 -1.35 -3.06 11.66
CA GLY A 80 -2.28 -1.97 11.97
C GLY A 80 -1.98 -1.22 13.28
N THR A 81 -0.91 -1.59 14.02
CA THR A 81 -0.54 -0.98 15.30
C THR A 81 -0.22 0.51 15.13
N ALA A 82 0.52 0.88 14.08
CA ALA A 82 0.85 2.27 13.81
C ALA A 82 -0.40 3.17 13.65
N LEU A 83 -1.42 2.69 12.94
CA LEU A 83 -2.67 3.43 12.73
C LEU A 83 -3.49 3.53 14.02
N LEU A 84 -3.56 2.44 14.79
CA LEU A 84 -4.20 2.43 16.11
C LEU A 84 -3.56 3.45 17.05
N ARG A 85 -2.22 3.53 17.09
CA ARG A 85 -1.52 4.55 17.90
C ARG A 85 -1.76 5.96 17.37
N ALA A 86 -1.79 6.14 16.05
CA ALA A 86 -2.11 7.42 15.43
C ALA A 86 -3.51 7.91 15.80
N SER A 87 -4.50 7.02 15.96
CA SER A 87 -5.87 7.40 16.37
C SER A 87 -5.91 8.08 17.75
N ARG A 88 -5.02 7.66 18.66
CA ARG A 88 -4.88 8.26 20.00
C ARG A 88 -4.08 9.56 20.00
N ALA A 89 -3.26 9.77 18.98
CA ALA A 89 -2.47 11.00 18.83
C ALA A 89 -3.25 12.16 18.18
N ILE A 90 -4.51 11.97 17.75
CA ILE A 90 -5.32 13.02 17.14
C ILE A 90 -5.73 14.07 18.18
N THR A 91 -5.09 15.25 18.11
CA THR A 91 -5.35 16.42 18.97
C THR A 91 -6.29 17.45 18.35
N ALA A 92 -6.71 17.25 17.10
CA ALA A 92 -7.62 18.15 16.40
C ALA A 92 -8.95 18.34 17.15
N LYS A 93 -9.49 19.56 17.10
CA LYS A 93 -10.78 19.94 17.68
C LYS A 93 -11.66 20.48 16.57
N GLY A 94 -12.88 19.96 16.45
CA GLY A 94 -13.87 20.48 15.51
C GLY A 94 -14.41 21.84 15.96
N SER A 95 -14.72 22.70 15.00
CA SER A 95 -15.35 24.00 15.22
C SER A 95 -16.83 23.88 15.61
N ASN A 96 -17.47 22.78 15.23
CA ASN A 96 -18.87 22.45 15.47
C ASN A 96 -19.04 20.93 15.72
N GLU A 97 -20.28 20.49 15.96
CA GLU A 97 -20.59 19.07 16.23
C GLU A 97 -20.33 18.16 15.02
N ASP A 98 -20.55 18.64 13.80
CA ASP A 98 -20.33 17.87 12.57
C ASP A 98 -18.84 17.60 12.31
N GLU A 99 -18.00 18.62 12.49
CA GLU A 99 -16.54 18.48 12.40
C GLU A 99 -16.01 17.54 13.50
N LYS A 100 -16.59 17.60 14.72
CA LYS A 100 -16.26 16.66 15.79
C LYS A 100 -16.63 15.23 15.39
N ALA A 101 -17.81 15.02 14.81
CA ALA A 101 -18.22 13.72 14.29
C ALA A 101 -17.25 13.21 13.20
N GLY A 102 -16.80 14.09 12.29
CA GLY A 102 -15.78 13.77 11.29
C GLY A 102 -14.46 13.28 11.89
N ILE A 103 -13.98 13.95 12.95
CA ILE A 103 -12.79 13.53 13.69
C ILE A 103 -12.99 12.14 14.31
N ASP A 104 -14.15 11.89 14.92
CA ASP A 104 -14.47 10.61 15.56
C ASP A 104 -14.61 9.46 14.53
N ILE A 105 -15.09 9.74 13.32
CA ILE A 105 -15.08 8.79 12.20
C ILE A 105 -13.65 8.36 11.88
N VAL A 106 -12.71 9.30 11.75
CA VAL A 106 -11.30 8.99 11.46
C VAL A 106 -10.69 8.18 12.61
N ARG A 107 -10.93 8.56 13.87
CA ARG A 107 -10.45 7.79 15.03
C ARG A 107 -10.88 6.34 14.98
N ARG A 108 -12.17 6.08 14.67
CA ARG A 108 -12.72 4.73 14.55
C ARG A 108 -12.16 3.98 13.35
N ALA A 109 -12.04 4.63 12.20
CA ALA A 109 -11.53 4.01 10.97
C ALA A 109 -10.09 3.52 11.12
N LEU A 110 -9.25 4.25 11.86
CA LEU A 110 -7.86 3.87 12.13
C LEU A 110 -7.71 2.59 12.97
N GLU A 111 -8.76 2.16 13.69
CA GLU A 111 -8.76 0.87 14.41
C GLU A 111 -9.16 -0.31 13.50
N ALA A 112 -9.74 -0.06 12.33
CA ALA A 112 -10.27 -1.11 11.46
C ALA A 112 -9.18 -2.10 10.97
N PRO A 113 -7.98 -1.66 10.55
CA PRO A 113 -6.97 -2.58 10.03
C PRO A 113 -6.49 -3.63 11.06
N ILE A 114 -6.22 -3.21 12.30
CA ILE A 114 -5.79 -4.15 13.35
C ILE A 114 -6.91 -5.11 13.74
N ARG A 115 -8.17 -4.66 13.78
CA ARG A 115 -9.33 -5.51 14.05
C ARG A 115 -9.50 -6.55 12.95
N GLN A 116 -9.45 -6.12 11.68
CA GLN A 116 -9.60 -7.03 10.54
C GLN A 116 -8.50 -8.09 10.51
N ILE A 117 -7.25 -7.71 10.81
CA ILE A 117 -6.13 -8.66 10.88
C ILE A 117 -6.35 -9.68 12.01
N ALA A 118 -6.78 -9.23 13.19
CA ALA A 118 -7.09 -10.12 14.31
C ALA A 118 -8.26 -11.08 14.00
N GLU A 119 -9.35 -10.56 13.43
CA GLU A 119 -10.53 -11.35 13.05
C GLU A 119 -10.19 -12.40 11.99
N ASN A 120 -9.37 -12.05 11.00
CA ASN A 120 -8.88 -12.99 10.00
C ASN A 120 -8.00 -14.09 10.59
N ALA A 121 -7.35 -13.82 11.73
CA ALA A 121 -6.60 -14.80 12.51
C ALA A 121 -7.48 -15.56 13.52
N GLY A 122 -8.79 -15.31 13.57
CA GLY A 122 -9.72 -15.99 14.49
C GLY A 122 -9.74 -15.43 15.91
N VAL A 123 -9.12 -14.26 16.15
CA VAL A 123 -9.04 -13.61 17.47
C VAL A 123 -9.96 -12.40 17.51
N GLU A 124 -10.58 -12.12 18.67
CA GLU A 124 -11.51 -11.01 18.82
C GLU A 124 -10.78 -9.65 18.77
N GLY A 125 -11.11 -8.84 17.76
CA GLY A 125 -10.40 -7.61 17.44
C GLY A 125 -10.49 -6.52 18.52
N SER A 126 -11.58 -6.44 19.28
CA SER A 126 -11.72 -5.42 20.35
C SER A 126 -10.79 -5.69 21.53
N VAL A 127 -10.58 -6.95 21.89
CA VAL A 127 -9.65 -7.42 22.92
C VAL A 127 -8.21 -7.15 22.47
N VAL A 128 -7.88 -7.42 21.20
CA VAL A 128 -6.57 -7.08 20.65
C VAL A 128 -6.31 -5.58 20.75
N VAL A 129 -7.25 -4.75 20.28
CA VAL A 129 -7.14 -3.28 20.37
C VAL A 129 -6.95 -2.83 21.82
N ALA A 130 -7.76 -3.35 22.75
CA ALA A 130 -7.68 -2.98 24.17
C ALA A 130 -6.32 -3.35 24.78
N ASN A 131 -5.82 -4.56 24.52
CA ASN A 131 -4.53 -5.03 25.03
C ASN A 131 -3.34 -4.27 24.45
N VAL A 132 -3.39 -3.92 23.17
CA VAL A 132 -2.35 -3.08 22.56
C VAL A 132 -2.35 -1.70 23.21
N LEU A 133 -3.52 -1.08 23.38
CA LEU A 133 -3.64 0.24 24.00
C LEU A 133 -3.33 0.27 25.50
N ALA A 134 -3.45 -0.85 26.21
CA ALA A 134 -3.16 -0.94 27.63
C ALA A 134 -1.70 -0.68 27.99
N LYS A 135 -0.77 -0.83 27.03
CA LYS A 135 0.64 -0.52 27.20
C LYS A 135 1.03 0.71 26.38
N ASP A 136 1.64 1.69 27.03
CA ASP A 136 2.17 2.90 26.38
C ASP A 136 3.57 2.63 25.83
N ASP A 137 3.62 1.85 24.75
CA ASP A 137 4.84 1.47 24.05
C ASP A 137 4.55 1.49 22.55
N ARG A 138 5.34 2.26 21.81
CA ARG A 138 5.12 2.48 20.37
C ARG A 138 5.24 1.19 19.58
N ASN A 139 6.13 0.28 19.98
CA ASN A 139 6.38 -0.96 19.26
C ASN A 139 5.51 -2.12 19.75
N TRP A 140 4.87 -1.97 20.91
CA TRP A 140 4.00 -2.99 21.46
C TRP A 140 2.75 -3.16 20.60
N GLY A 141 2.55 -4.36 20.09
CA GLY A 141 1.43 -4.74 19.25
C GLY A 141 1.11 -6.23 19.35
N PHE A 142 0.20 -6.68 18.50
CA PHE A 142 -0.23 -8.08 18.40
C PHE A 142 0.30 -8.69 17.10
N ASN A 143 1.07 -9.77 17.21
CA ASN A 143 1.53 -10.54 16.06
C ASN A 143 0.49 -11.61 15.73
N ALA A 144 -0.32 -11.38 14.69
CA ALA A 144 -1.35 -12.32 14.26
C ALA A 144 -0.80 -13.64 13.67
N GLN A 145 0.50 -13.70 13.33
CA GLN A 145 1.12 -14.94 12.86
C GLN A 145 1.42 -15.92 14.00
N SER A 146 1.83 -15.40 15.16
CA SER A 146 2.13 -16.20 16.36
C SER A 146 1.06 -16.13 17.44
N GLU A 147 0.08 -15.25 17.29
CA GLU A 147 -0.95 -14.90 18.28
C GLU A 147 -0.39 -14.37 19.61
N GLU A 148 0.80 -13.74 19.58
CA GLU A 148 1.47 -13.20 20.76
C GLU A 148 1.55 -11.67 20.74
N TYR A 149 1.54 -11.07 21.93
CA TYR A 149 1.81 -9.64 22.09
C TYR A 149 3.29 -9.41 22.37
N GLY A 150 3.88 -8.40 21.74
CA GLY A 150 5.32 -8.17 21.80
C GLY A 150 5.75 -6.87 21.14
N ASP A 151 7.06 -6.64 21.12
CA ASP A 151 7.66 -5.62 20.26
C ASP A 151 7.60 -6.13 18.80
N LEU A 152 6.76 -5.48 17.99
CA LEU A 152 6.55 -5.88 16.59
C LEU A 152 7.77 -5.60 15.71
N VAL A 153 8.56 -4.58 16.04
CA VAL A 153 9.79 -4.27 15.31
C VAL A 153 10.85 -5.33 15.59
N ALA A 154 10.98 -5.76 16.84
CA ALA A 154 11.90 -6.83 17.23
C ALA A 154 11.50 -8.20 16.65
N THR A 155 10.20 -8.46 16.50
CA THR A 155 9.68 -9.69 15.89
C THR A 155 9.62 -9.64 14.36
N GLY A 156 9.95 -8.50 13.74
CA GLY A 156 10.01 -8.33 12.29
C GLY A 156 8.66 -8.05 11.62
N VAL A 157 7.60 -7.81 12.39
CA VAL A 157 6.29 -7.38 11.87
C VAL A 157 6.33 -5.86 11.67
N ILE A 158 6.83 -5.44 10.52
CA ILE A 158 7.07 -4.03 10.18
C ILE A 158 6.38 -3.66 8.87
N ASP A 159 5.91 -2.42 8.79
CA ASP A 159 5.32 -1.84 7.59
C ASP A 159 6.11 -0.60 7.14
N PRO A 160 6.30 -0.37 5.83
CA PRO A 160 6.89 0.88 5.32
C PRO A 160 6.01 2.08 5.69
N ALA A 161 6.61 3.12 6.28
CA ALA A 161 5.87 4.31 6.72
C ALA A 161 5.13 5.00 5.58
N LYS A 162 5.75 5.05 4.39
CA LYS A 162 5.16 5.59 3.16
C LYS A 162 3.86 4.89 2.80
N VAL A 163 3.80 3.57 2.92
CA VAL A 163 2.62 2.78 2.55
C VAL A 163 1.47 3.07 3.51
N VAL A 164 1.74 3.04 4.82
CA VAL A 164 0.75 3.32 5.86
C VAL A 164 0.17 4.74 5.70
N ARG A 165 1.03 5.74 5.47
CA ARG A 165 0.64 7.14 5.23
C ARG A 165 -0.20 7.29 3.95
N SER A 166 0.25 6.69 2.86
CA SER A 166 -0.40 6.81 1.55
C SER A 166 -1.77 6.13 1.56
N ALA A 167 -1.89 4.97 2.23
CA ALA A 167 -3.14 4.24 2.37
C ALA A 167 -4.22 5.09 3.06
N ILE A 168 -3.91 5.72 4.19
CA ILE A 168 -4.89 6.54 4.92
C ILE A 168 -5.24 7.82 4.14
N GLN A 169 -4.27 8.45 3.47
CA GLN A 169 -4.53 9.65 2.66
C GLN A 169 -5.45 9.36 1.48
N ASN A 170 -5.20 8.25 0.77
CA ASN A 170 -6.05 7.82 -0.35
C ASN A 170 -7.46 7.44 0.12
N ALA A 171 -7.55 6.68 1.22
CA ALA A 171 -8.84 6.30 1.81
C ALA A 171 -9.65 7.54 2.23
N ALA A 172 -9.03 8.49 2.93
CA ALA A 172 -9.68 9.73 3.35
C ALA A 172 -10.10 10.59 2.15
N SER A 173 -9.28 10.64 1.09
CA SER A 173 -9.59 11.39 -0.12
C SER A 173 -10.85 10.88 -0.81
N VAL A 174 -10.96 9.56 -1.01
CA VAL A 174 -12.15 8.95 -1.64
C VAL A 174 -13.36 9.05 -0.72
N ALA A 175 -13.20 8.78 0.59
CA ALA A 175 -14.29 8.86 1.55
C ALA A 175 -14.88 10.28 1.63
N GLY A 176 -14.03 11.32 1.60
CA GLY A 176 -14.48 12.70 1.59
C GLY A 176 -15.35 13.03 0.37
N LEU A 177 -14.95 12.58 -0.82
CA LEU A 177 -15.74 12.76 -2.04
C LEU A 177 -17.09 12.06 -1.95
N LEU A 178 -17.10 10.79 -1.52
CA LEU A 178 -18.30 9.97 -1.44
C LEU A 178 -19.31 10.50 -0.41
N ILE A 179 -18.85 10.93 0.77
CA ILE A 179 -19.74 11.46 1.82
C ILE A 179 -20.48 12.72 1.36
N THR A 180 -19.88 13.51 0.47
CA THR A 180 -20.50 14.73 -0.07
C THR A 180 -21.31 14.51 -1.35
N THR A 181 -21.44 13.27 -1.81
CA THR A 181 -22.13 12.95 -3.07
C THR A 181 -23.65 12.87 -2.85
N GLU A 182 -24.37 13.90 -3.30
CA GLU A 182 -25.85 13.97 -3.21
C GLU A 182 -26.56 13.24 -4.37
N ALA A 183 -25.91 13.09 -5.52
CA ALA A 183 -26.49 12.44 -6.70
C ALA A 183 -25.43 11.76 -7.56
N SER A 184 -25.82 10.67 -8.21
CA SER A 184 -25.02 9.97 -9.22
C SER A 184 -25.83 9.74 -10.49
N VAL A 185 -25.23 9.98 -11.65
CA VAL A 185 -25.83 9.67 -12.96
C VAL A 185 -25.18 8.41 -13.49
N THR A 186 -25.99 7.38 -13.75
CA THR A 186 -25.52 6.09 -14.28
C THR A 186 -26.20 5.78 -15.62
N GLU A 187 -25.54 4.96 -16.44
CA GLU A 187 -26.20 4.40 -17.62
C GLU A 187 -27.39 3.53 -17.21
N ALA A 188 -28.45 3.55 -18.02
CA ALA A 188 -29.57 2.64 -17.83
C ALA A 188 -29.10 1.19 -18.05
N PRO A 189 -29.62 0.21 -17.30
CA PRO A 189 -29.29 -1.19 -17.54
C PRO A 189 -29.60 -1.53 -18.99
N LYS A 190 -28.62 -2.14 -19.69
CA LYS A 190 -28.81 -2.59 -21.06
C LYS A 190 -30.01 -3.55 -21.08
N LYS A 191 -30.99 -3.28 -21.93
CA LYS A 191 -32.05 -4.26 -22.20
C LYS A 191 -31.36 -5.50 -22.75
N ALA A 192 -31.60 -6.66 -22.12
CA ALA A 192 -31.17 -7.92 -22.68
C ALA A 192 -31.66 -7.96 -24.12
N ALA A 193 -30.74 -8.09 -25.07
CA ALA A 193 -31.12 -8.41 -26.43
C ALA A 193 -31.95 -9.71 -26.32
N PRO A 194 -33.15 -9.79 -26.94
CA PRO A 194 -33.81 -11.08 -27.04
C PRO A 194 -32.77 -12.03 -27.62
N ALA A 195 -32.51 -13.14 -26.93
CA ALA A 195 -31.71 -14.21 -27.47
C ALA A 195 -32.29 -14.50 -28.84
N SER A 196 -31.59 -14.11 -29.90
CA SER A 196 -31.98 -14.41 -31.26
C SER A 196 -31.88 -15.93 -31.37
N ALA A 197 -33.01 -16.59 -31.14
CA ALA A 197 -33.22 -17.97 -31.50
C ALA A 197 -33.00 -18.06 -33.02
N GLY A 198 -31.91 -18.72 -33.40
CA GLY A 198 -31.66 -19.10 -34.79
C GLY A 198 -30.51 -18.36 -35.44
N MET A 199 -29.29 -18.78 -35.15
CA MET A 199 -28.39 -19.20 -36.23
C MET A 199 -27.41 -20.24 -35.68
N PRO A 200 -27.41 -21.48 -36.22
CA PRO A 200 -26.47 -22.52 -35.82
C PRO A 200 -25.05 -22.17 -36.29
N ASP A 201 -24.08 -22.68 -35.54
CA ASP A 201 -22.64 -22.65 -35.82
C ASP A 201 -22.32 -22.82 -37.30
N MET A 202 -21.50 -21.91 -37.83
CA MET A 202 -20.68 -22.18 -38.99
C MET A 202 -19.25 -21.76 -38.65
N ASP A 203 -18.42 -22.78 -38.43
CA ASP A 203 -16.96 -22.73 -38.41
C ASP A 203 -16.40 -21.84 -39.52
N PHE A 204 -15.48 -20.93 -39.17
CA PHE A 204 -14.18 -20.66 -39.81
C PHE A 204 -13.34 -19.74 -38.94
#